data_AF-A0A524QXH8-F1
#
_entry.id   AF-A0A524QXH8-F1
#
_cell.length_a   1.000
_cell.length_b   1.000
_cell.length_c   1.000
_cell.angle_alpha   90.00
_cell.angle_beta   90.00
_cell.angle_gamma   90.00
#
_symmetry.space_group_name_H-M   'P 1'
#
loop_
_entity.id
_entity.type
_entity.pdbx_description
1 polymer ?
#
loop_
_entity_poly.entity_id
_entity_poly.type
_entity_poly.pdbx_seq_one_letter_code
_entity_poly.pdbx_strand_id
1 'polypeptide(L)'
;MRNVRVLFPLLAAFALLTPPILGQQGEDVRAGALNVYLDCEGARMVCQTSHFRTEITFVNWVRDLADAQVHIIMTSQGTGSGDEFLFDFIGRGNLQGNDDHLSYSYSDTDSDDARTQGITGVLAVGVARYA
;
A
#
# COMPACT_ATOMS: atom_id res chain seq x y z
N MET A 1 55.60 -2.32 44.58
CA MET A 1 54.87 -3.24 45.50
C MET A 1 53.41 -2.82 45.41
N ARG A 2 52.41 -3.58 44.95
CA ARG A 2 52.14 -5.01 45.10
C ARG A 2 51.18 -5.42 43.96
N ASN A 3 51.56 -6.47 43.24
CA ASN A 3 50.77 -7.13 42.20
C ASN A 3 49.52 -7.77 42.81
N VAL A 4 48.38 -7.72 42.10
CA VAL A 4 47.31 -8.69 42.28
C VAL A 4 46.98 -9.28 40.90
N ARG A 5 47.40 -10.53 40.73
CA ARG A 5 46.95 -11.43 39.67
C ARG A 5 45.60 -12.00 40.12
N VAL A 6 44.58 -11.91 39.27
CA VAL A 6 43.42 -12.80 39.36
C VAL A 6 43.26 -13.47 38.01
N LEU A 7 43.29 -14.80 38.04
CA LEU A 7 43.24 -15.72 36.93
C LEU A 7 41.85 -16.39 36.93
N PHE A 8 41.32 -16.69 35.73
CA PHE A 8 40.22 -17.63 35.37
C PHE A 8 38.76 -17.18 35.58
N PRO A 9 37.77 -17.72 34.81
CA PRO A 9 37.83 -18.64 33.65
C PRO A 9 37.10 -18.18 32.36
N LEU A 10 37.54 -18.77 31.25
CA LEU A 10 36.76 -19.33 30.13
C LEU A 10 35.22 -19.11 30.17
N LEU A 11 34.70 -18.13 29.43
CA LEU A 11 33.28 -18.08 29.02
C LEU A 11 33.19 -18.55 27.57
N ALA A 12 32.45 -19.64 27.36
CA ALA A 12 32.19 -20.25 26.07
C ALA A 12 31.60 -19.24 25.08
N ALA A 13 32.25 -19.10 23.93
CA ALA A 13 31.72 -18.40 22.77
C ALA A 13 30.54 -19.22 22.19
N PHE A 14 29.32 -18.92 22.63
CA PHE A 14 28.11 -19.41 21.98
C PHE A 14 27.86 -18.53 20.75
N ALA A 15 28.39 -18.96 19.61
CA ALA A 15 28.11 -18.33 18.32
C ALA A 15 26.62 -18.51 18.01
N LEU A 16 25.84 -17.44 18.22
CA LEU A 16 24.46 -17.33 17.76
C LEU A 16 24.46 -17.30 16.22
N LEU A 17 24.39 -18.47 15.59
CA LEU A 17 23.99 -18.61 14.20
C LEU A 17 22.49 -18.29 14.11
N THR A 18 22.14 -17.00 14.11
CA THR A 18 20.81 -16.58 13.69
C THR A 18 20.70 -16.84 12.18
N PRO A 19 19.88 -17.78 11.71
CA PRO A 19 19.65 -17.91 10.28
C PRO A 19 19.04 -16.59 9.78
N PRO A 20 19.45 -16.09 8.60
CA PRO A 20 18.76 -14.95 8.01
C PRO A 20 17.32 -15.36 7.76
N ILE A 21 16.38 -14.68 8.42
CA ILE A 21 14.96 -14.76 8.07
C ILE A 21 14.86 -14.14 6.68
N LEU A 22 14.81 -14.97 5.64
CA LEU A 22 14.51 -14.54 4.29
C LEU A 22 13.00 -14.29 4.17
N GLY A 23 12.52 -13.27 4.87
CA GLY A 23 11.16 -12.77 4.73
C GLY A 23 11.12 -11.75 3.61
N GLN A 24 11.14 -12.20 2.36
CA GLN A 24 10.80 -11.37 1.22
C GLN A 24 9.72 -12.12 0.43
N GLN A 25 8.46 -11.99 0.88
CA GLN A 25 7.34 -12.13 -0.04
C GLN A 25 7.41 -10.93 -0.99
N GLY A 26 8.20 -11.05 -2.05
CA GLY A 26 8.07 -10.16 -3.20
C GLY A 26 6.70 -10.43 -3.80
N GLU A 27 5.86 -9.40 -3.88
CA GLU A 27 4.67 -9.46 -4.73
C GLU A 27 5.13 -9.84 -6.14
N ASP A 28 4.63 -10.97 -6.64
CA ASP A 28 5.05 -11.53 -7.92
C ASP A 28 4.64 -10.55 -9.03
N VAL A 29 5.61 -9.84 -9.61
CA VAL A 29 5.36 -8.82 -10.63
C VAL A 29 4.83 -9.51 -11.88
N ARG A 30 3.59 -9.17 -12.25
CA ARG A 30 2.93 -9.75 -13.42
C ARG A 30 3.43 -9.05 -14.68
N ALA A 31 4.05 -9.82 -15.57
CA ALA A 31 4.49 -9.31 -16.86
C ALA A 31 3.29 -8.81 -17.68
N GLY A 32 3.34 -7.55 -18.12
CA GLY A 32 2.30 -6.91 -18.91
C GLY A 32 1.11 -6.36 -18.11
N ALA A 33 1.04 -6.56 -16.79
CA ALA A 33 0.02 -5.92 -15.96
C ALA A 33 0.38 -4.46 -15.69
N LEU A 34 -0.65 -3.63 -15.50
CA LEU A 34 -0.50 -2.21 -15.18
C LEU A 34 0.20 -2.00 -13.84
N ASN A 35 1.21 -1.13 -13.80
CA ASN A 35 1.83 -0.69 -12.54
C ASN A 35 1.07 0.49 -11.93
N VAL A 36 0.56 0.30 -10.71
CA VAL A 36 -0.29 1.26 -10.01
C VAL A 36 0.34 1.67 -8.69
N TYR A 37 0.43 2.96 -8.45
CA TYR A 37 0.78 3.54 -7.16
C TYR A 37 -0.46 4.20 -6.54
N LEU A 38 -0.79 3.83 -5.31
CA LEU A 38 -1.89 4.42 -4.55
C LEU A 38 -1.32 5.35 -3.47
N ASP A 39 -1.52 6.64 -3.68
CA ASP A 39 -1.38 7.68 -2.68
C ASP A 39 -2.71 7.85 -1.94
N CYS A 40 -2.65 7.71 -0.63
CA CYS A 40 -3.80 7.79 0.25
C CYS A 40 -3.49 8.58 1.52
N GLU A 41 -2.42 9.39 1.51
CA GLU A 41 -2.05 10.23 2.65
C GLU A 41 -3.12 11.29 2.97
N GLY A 42 -3.89 11.70 1.95
CA GLY A 42 -4.97 12.68 2.06
C GLY A 42 -6.34 12.12 2.47
N ALA A 43 -6.49 10.80 2.63
CA ALA A 43 -7.75 10.20 3.05
C ALA A 43 -7.90 10.21 4.57
N ARG A 44 -9.09 10.53 5.09
CA ARG A 44 -9.37 10.59 6.54
C ARG A 44 -9.36 9.22 7.23
N MET A 45 -9.30 8.12 6.47
CA MET A 45 -9.27 6.76 7.00
C MET A 45 -7.85 6.17 7.02
N VAL A 46 -7.62 5.16 7.85
CA VAL A 46 -6.41 4.33 7.75
C VAL A 46 -6.38 3.70 6.37
N CYS A 47 -5.36 4.01 5.58
CA CYS A 47 -5.25 3.51 4.23
C CYS A 47 -5.05 1.99 4.23
N GLN A 48 -6.09 1.25 3.88
CA GLN A 48 -6.12 -0.22 3.85
C GLN A 48 -5.44 -0.78 2.59
N THR A 49 -4.20 -0.35 2.31
CA THR A 49 -3.46 -0.77 1.11
C THR A 49 -3.32 -2.30 1.00
N SER A 50 -3.22 -3.01 2.13
CA SER A 50 -3.17 -4.47 2.16
C SER A 50 -4.47 -5.14 1.65
N HIS A 51 -5.62 -4.57 1.98
CA HIS A 51 -6.92 -5.05 1.50
C HIS A 51 -7.02 -4.84 -0.01
N PHE A 52 -6.78 -3.62 -0.51
CA PHE A 52 -6.88 -3.32 -1.94
C PHE A 52 -5.93 -4.18 -2.78
N ARG A 53 -4.72 -4.45 -2.29
CA ARG A 53 -3.76 -5.37 -2.93
C ARG A 53 -4.25 -6.81 -3.02
N THR A 54 -5.01 -7.25 -2.02
CA THR A 54 -5.56 -8.60 -1.94
C THR A 54 -6.78 -8.77 -2.84
N GLU A 55 -7.65 -7.76 -2.92
CA GLU A 55 -8.88 -7.82 -3.71
C GLU A 55 -8.65 -7.50 -5.20
N ILE A 56 -7.73 -6.58 -5.50
CA ILE A 56 -7.45 -6.11 -6.87
C ILE A 56 -6.12 -6.72 -7.31
N THR A 57 -6.18 -7.94 -7.81
CA THR A 57 -4.99 -8.76 -8.11
C THR A 57 -4.52 -8.69 -9.56
N PHE A 58 -5.26 -8.02 -10.45
CA PHE A 58 -4.95 -7.95 -11.88
C PHE A 58 -3.98 -6.82 -12.27
N VAL A 59 -3.49 -6.06 -11.29
CA VAL A 59 -2.48 -5.00 -11.45
C VAL A 59 -1.25 -5.29 -10.58
N ASN A 60 -0.16 -4.60 -10.86
CA ASN A 60 1.02 -4.57 -9.99
C ASN A 60 0.95 -3.35 -9.09
N TRP A 61 0.82 -3.57 -7.78
CA TRP A 61 0.87 -2.49 -6.80
C TRP A 61 2.32 -2.13 -6.49
N VAL A 62 2.80 -1.04 -7.08
CA VAL A 62 4.19 -0.59 -6.88
C VAL A 62 4.31 0.29 -5.64
N ARG A 63 5.51 0.31 -5.04
CA ARG A 63 5.81 1.10 -3.82
C ARG A 63 6.40 2.45 -4.12
N ASP A 64 7.05 2.59 -5.27
CA ASP A 64 7.70 3.83 -5.68
C ASP A 64 6.89 4.45 -6.82
N LEU A 65 6.57 5.74 -6.66
CA LEU A 65 5.83 6.48 -7.69
C LEU A 65 6.58 6.45 -9.04
N ALA A 66 7.91 6.38 -9.04
CA ALA A 66 8.70 6.32 -10.27
C ALA A 66 8.33 5.14 -11.18
N ASP A 67 7.97 4.00 -10.60
CA ASP A 67 7.66 2.76 -11.34
C ASP A 67 6.20 2.66 -11.80
N ALA A 68 5.37 3.64 -11.41
CA ALA A 68 3.94 3.64 -11.66
C ALA A 68 3.59 4.18 -13.06
N GLN A 69 2.68 3.48 -13.75
CA GLN A 69 2.03 3.95 -14.96
C GLN A 69 0.76 4.74 -14.64
N VAL A 70 0.09 4.42 -13.53
CA VAL A 70 -1.02 5.19 -12.98
C VAL A 70 -0.73 5.55 -11.53
N HIS A 71 -0.84 6.84 -11.22
CA HIS A 71 -0.81 7.36 -9.87
C HIS A 71 -2.24 7.68 -9.44
N ILE A 72 -2.71 6.99 -8.41
CA ILE A 72 -4.03 7.25 -7.83
C ILE A 72 -3.83 8.12 -6.60
N ILE A 73 -4.50 9.27 -6.54
CA ILE A 73 -4.60 10.07 -5.33
C ILE A 73 -5.99 9.87 -4.76
N MET A 74 -6.06 9.33 -3.56
CA MET A 74 -7.30 9.15 -2.81
C MET A 74 -7.39 10.18 -1.68
N THR A 75 -8.42 11.02 -1.72
CA THR A 75 -8.72 11.99 -0.66
C THR A 75 -10.14 11.81 -0.16
N SER A 76 -10.47 12.40 1.00
CA SER A 76 -11.85 12.45 1.46
C SER A 76 -12.25 13.74 2.17
N GLN A 77 -13.52 14.10 2.00
CA GLN A 77 -14.13 15.27 2.62
C GLN A 77 -15.45 14.90 3.32
N GLY A 78 -15.68 15.49 4.50
CA GLY A 78 -16.93 15.28 5.22
C GLY A 78 -18.07 16.06 4.59
N THR A 79 -19.22 15.41 4.43
CA THR A 79 -20.45 15.99 3.85
C THR A 79 -21.49 16.37 4.92
N GLY A 80 -21.21 16.07 6.18
CA GLY A 80 -22.06 16.35 7.34
C GLY A 80 -22.93 15.15 7.78
N SER A 81 -23.24 14.24 6.86
CA SER A 81 -23.93 12.96 7.16
C SER A 81 -23.13 11.74 6.69
N GLY A 82 -21.82 11.90 6.57
CA GLY A 82 -20.92 10.94 5.98
C GLY A 82 -19.73 11.60 5.29
N ASP A 83 -19.07 10.86 4.41
CA ASP A 83 -17.88 11.28 3.68
C ASP A 83 -18.07 11.08 2.17
N GLU A 84 -17.39 11.93 1.40
CA GLU A 84 -17.16 11.75 -0.02
C GLU A 84 -15.68 11.48 -0.25
N PHE A 85 -15.38 10.35 -0.90
CA PHE A 85 -14.07 9.98 -1.39
C PHE A 85 -13.90 10.44 -2.82
N LEU A 86 -12.75 11.01 -3.12
CA LEU A 86 -12.34 11.42 -4.46
C LEU A 86 -11.11 10.60 -4.86
N PHE A 87 -11.11 10.13 -6.10
CA PHE A 87 -10.06 9.30 -6.67
C PHE A 87 -9.59 9.93 -7.98
N ASP A 88 -8.41 10.54 -7.95
CA ASP A 88 -7.77 11.09 -9.13
C ASP A 88 -6.80 10.04 -9.70
N PHE A 89 -7.09 9.55 -10.91
CA PHE A 89 -6.25 8.62 -11.65
C PHE A 89 -5.40 9.43 -12.63
N ILE A 90 -4.10 9.49 -12.38
CA ILE A 90 -3.16 10.29 -13.15
C ILE A 90 -2.30 9.36 -14.00
N GLY A 91 -2.45 9.46 -15.31
CA GLY A 91 -1.67 8.68 -16.27
C GLY A 91 -0.22 9.18 -16.36
N ARG A 92 0.74 8.26 -16.36
CA ARG A 92 2.18 8.55 -16.43
C ARG A 92 2.83 7.85 -17.62
N GLY A 93 3.94 8.41 -18.11
CA GLY A 93 4.68 7.85 -19.25
C GLY A 93 3.83 7.79 -20.51
N ASN A 94 3.58 6.58 -21.03
CA ASN A 94 2.75 6.36 -22.21
C ASN A 94 1.26 6.61 -21.98
N LEU A 95 0.82 6.73 -20.72
CA LEU A 95 -0.56 7.06 -20.35
C LEU A 95 -0.74 8.55 -20.04
N GLN A 96 0.27 9.39 -20.24
CA GLN A 96 0.19 10.81 -19.93
C GLN A 96 -0.99 11.49 -20.66
N GLY A 97 -1.80 12.25 -19.90
CA GLY A 97 -2.99 12.94 -20.39
C GLY A 97 -4.26 12.08 -20.38
N ASN A 98 -4.15 10.78 -20.08
CA ASN A 98 -5.31 9.92 -19.80
C ASN A 98 -5.61 10.00 -18.30
N ASP A 99 -6.17 11.12 -17.85
CA ASP A 99 -6.54 11.29 -16.45
C ASP A 99 -8.04 11.00 -16.28
N ASP A 100 -8.41 10.40 -15.15
CA ASP A 100 -9.81 10.09 -14.80
C ASP A 100 -10.09 10.50 -13.36
N HIS A 101 -11.35 10.81 -13.07
CA HIS A 101 -11.79 11.22 -11.75
C HIS A 101 -13.05 10.47 -11.37
N LEU A 102 -13.00 9.75 -10.25
CA LEU A 102 -14.15 9.04 -9.69
C LEU A 102 -14.43 9.54 -8.28
N SER A 103 -15.68 9.44 -7.86
CA SER A 103 -16.07 9.71 -6.48
C SER A 103 -16.92 8.57 -5.90
N TYR A 104 -16.93 8.48 -4.57
CA TYR A 104 -17.75 7.55 -3.81
C TYR A 104 -18.24 8.22 -2.54
N SER A 105 -19.56 8.29 -2.36
CA SER A 105 -20.17 8.79 -1.13
C SER A 105 -20.57 7.65 -0.20
N TYR A 106 -20.39 7.88 1.09
CA TYR A 106 -20.73 6.95 2.16
C TYR A 106 -21.52 7.70 3.24
N SER A 107 -22.51 7.04 3.85
CA SER A 107 -23.32 7.59 4.95
C SER A 107 -22.75 7.15 6.31
N ASP A 108 -22.87 7.97 7.35
CA ASP A 108 -22.48 7.60 8.72
C ASP A 108 -23.25 6.38 9.28
N THR A 109 -24.34 5.97 8.61
CA THR A 109 -25.13 4.77 8.96
C THR A 109 -24.65 3.49 8.28
N ASP A 110 -23.80 3.59 7.26
CA ASP A 110 -23.31 2.44 6.51
C ASP A 110 -22.25 1.69 7.34
N SER A 111 -22.06 0.38 7.11
CA SER A 111 -21.04 -0.39 7.84
C SER A 111 -19.64 -0.13 7.29
N ASP A 112 -18.61 -0.40 8.11
CA ASP A 112 -17.21 -0.34 7.67
C ASP A 112 -16.92 -1.30 6.50
N ASP A 113 -17.58 -2.45 6.46
CA ASP A 113 -17.48 -3.43 5.37
C ASP A 113 -18.09 -2.88 4.07
N ALA A 114 -19.29 -2.29 4.14
CA ALA A 114 -19.92 -1.65 2.98
C ALA A 114 -19.06 -0.51 2.43
N ARG A 115 -18.47 0.31 3.32
CA ARG A 115 -17.53 1.37 2.93
C ARG A 115 -16.31 0.81 2.21
N THR A 116 -15.70 -0.23 2.78
CA THR A 116 -14.50 -0.85 2.24
C THR A 116 -14.77 -1.47 0.87
N GLN A 117 -15.88 -2.19 0.71
CA GLN A 117 -16.31 -2.76 -0.57
C GLN A 117 -16.60 -1.70 -1.62
N GLY A 118 -17.26 -0.60 -1.24
CA GLY A 118 -17.52 0.53 -2.14
C GLY A 118 -16.24 1.15 -2.70
N ILE A 119 -15.27 1.43 -1.82
CA ILE A 119 -13.96 1.97 -2.21
C ILE A 119 -13.19 0.99 -3.09
N THR A 120 -13.13 -0.29 -2.70
CA THR A 120 -12.48 -1.35 -3.49
C THR A 120 -13.11 -1.45 -4.88
N GLY A 121 -14.44 -1.34 -4.98
CA GLY A 121 -15.16 -1.35 -6.24
C GLY A 121 -14.79 -0.17 -7.15
N VAL A 122 -14.73 1.06 -6.61
CA VAL A 122 -14.34 2.25 -7.38
C VAL A 122 -12.89 2.16 -7.84
N LEU A 123 -11.98 1.75 -6.96
CA LEU A 123 -10.58 1.53 -7.32
C LEU A 123 -10.45 0.49 -8.43
N ALA A 124 -11.12 -0.66 -8.30
CA ALA A 124 -11.09 -1.74 -9.29
C ALA A 124 -11.61 -1.27 -10.66
N VAL A 125 -12.74 -0.55 -10.69
CA VAL A 125 -13.31 0.01 -11.92
C VAL A 125 -12.39 1.05 -12.55
N GLY A 126 -11.79 1.93 -11.74
CA GLY A 126 -10.88 2.96 -12.22
C GLY A 126 -9.62 2.36 -12.84
N VAL A 127 -8.93 1.45 -12.15
CA VAL A 127 -7.71 0.83 -12.68
C VAL A 127 -7.97 -0.07 -13.89
N ALA A 128 -9.14 -0.72 -13.97
CA ALA A 128 -9.51 -1.55 -15.12
C ALA A 128 -9.61 -0.76 -16.44
N ARG A 129 -9.81 0.56 -16.40
CA ARG A 129 -9.85 1.41 -17.60
C ARG A 129 -8.48 1.61 -18.25
N TYR A 130 -7.41 1.30 -17.52
CA TYR A 130 -6.02 1.48 -17.94
C TYR A 130 -5.29 0.17 -18.23
N ALA A 131 -5.85 -0.96 -17.80
CA ALA A 131 -5.26 -2.30 -17.85
C ALA A 131 -5.59 -3.05 -19.15
#